data_AF-A0A1S1HX05-F1
#
_entry.id   AF-A0A1S1HX05-F1
#
_cell.length_a   1.000
_cell.length_b   1.000
_cell.length_c   1.000
_cell.angle_alpha   90.00
_cell.angle_beta   90.00
_cell.angle_gamma   90.00
#
_symmetry.space_group_name_H-M   'P 1'
#
loop_
_entity.id
_entity.type
_entity.pdbx_description
1 polymer ?
#
loop_
_entity_poly.entity_id
_entity_poly.type
_entity_poly.pdbx_seq_one_letter_code
_entity_poly.pdbx_strand_id
1 'polypeptide(L)' 'MTPEQVKNNLRQQGKTVTNWAKEHGYNRNQVYQVLNGQTKAHYGTAHEIAVKLGLKPNPKALTI' A
#
# COMPACT_ATOMS: atom_id res chain seq x y z
N MET A 1 -10.19 0.49 1.36
CA MET A 1 -9.74 -0.19 2.60
C MET A 1 -9.17 0.84 3.56
N THR A 2 -9.28 0.66 4.88
CA THR A 2 -8.60 1.51 5.87
C THR A 2 -7.19 0.99 6.16
N PRO A 3 -6.25 1.84 6.64
CA PRO A 3 -4.90 1.39 6.97
C PRO A 3 -4.83 0.31 8.05
N GLU A 4 -5.82 0.25 8.93
CA GLU A 4 -5.97 -0.84 9.90
C GLU A 4 -6.29 -2.17 9.22
N GLN A 5 -7.17 -2.15 8.20
CA GLN A 5 -7.45 -3.35 7.43
C GLN A 5 -6.24 -3.86 6.65
N VAL A 6 -5.40 -2.96 6.14
CA VAL A 6 -4.15 -3.36 5.48
C VAL A 6 -3.20 -4.03 6.47
N LYS A 7 -3.01 -3.45 7.66
CA LYS A 7 -2.21 -4.08 8.72
C LYS A 7 -2.78 -5.44 9.10
N ASN A 8 -4.10 -5.58 9.17
CA ASN A 8 -4.73 -6.85 9.48
C ASN A 8 -4.55 -7.89 8.37
N ASN A 9 -4.64 -7.47 7.10
CA ASN A 9 -4.42 -8.35 5.95
C ASN A 9 -2.98 -8.86 5.93
N LEU A 10 -2.01 -7.97 6.16
CA LEU A 10 -0.60 -8.33 6.29
C LEU A 10 -0.38 -9.31 7.47
N ARG A 11 -1.01 -9.07 8.64
CA ARG A 11 -0.98 -10.01 9.78
C ARG A 11 -1.58 -11.37 9.43
N GLN A 12 -2.71 -11.40 8.72
CA GLN A 12 -3.33 -12.65 8.27
C GLN A 12 -2.43 -13.43 7.31
N GLN A 13 -1.65 -12.73 6.49
CA GLN A 13 -0.64 -13.34 5.61
C GLN A 13 0.66 -13.73 6.35
N GLY A 14 0.78 -13.46 7.65
CA GLY A 14 2.02 -13.68 8.42
C GLY A 14 3.17 -12.76 8.02
N LYS A 15 2.87 -11.65 7.32
CA LYS A 15 3.88 -10.72 6.80
C LYS A 15 3.84 -9.40 7.56
N THR A 16 5.01 -8.82 7.78
CA THR A 16 5.12 -7.46 8.31
C THR A 16 5.13 -6.45 7.18
N VAL A 17 4.77 -5.20 7.47
CA VAL A 17 4.84 -4.07 6.52
C VAL A 17 6.25 -3.97 5.91
N THR A 18 7.29 -4.15 6.72
CA THR A 18 8.69 -4.14 6.26
C THR A 18 9.00 -5.29 5.32
N ASN A 19 8.50 -6.51 5.60
CA ASN A 19 8.74 -7.66 4.74
C ASN A 19 8.02 -7.51 3.41
N TRP A 20 6.74 -7.11 3.45
CA TRP A 20 5.96 -6.77 2.27
C TRP A 20 6.64 -5.69 1.42
N ALA A 21 7.16 -4.64 2.06
CA ALA A 21 7.89 -3.58 1.37
C ALA A 21 9.11 -4.15 0.64
N LYS A 22 9.93 -4.97 1.31
CA LYS A 22 11.11 -5.62 0.71
C LYS A 22 10.73 -6.54 -0.47
N GLU A 23 9.71 -7.39 -0.30
CA GLU A 23 9.25 -8.31 -1.35
C GLU A 23 8.77 -7.57 -2.60
N HIS A 24 8.22 -6.38 -2.45
CA HIS A 24 7.77 -5.55 -3.57
C HIS A 24 8.79 -4.51 -4.04
N GLY A 25 9.99 -4.46 -3.44
CA GLY A 25 11.06 -3.51 -3.81
C GLY A 25 10.84 -2.08 -3.31
N TYR A 26 10.04 -1.88 -2.27
CA TYR A 26 9.69 -0.56 -1.74
C TYR A 26 10.42 -0.17 -0.45
N ASN A 27 10.65 1.14 -0.37
CA ASN A 27 10.62 1.99 0.82
C ASN A 27 9.83 1.54 2.07
N ARG A 28 10.37 0.96 3.16
CA ARG A 28 9.53 0.74 4.37
C ARG A 28 8.87 2.04 4.85
N ASN A 29 9.64 3.15 4.80
CA ASN A 29 9.16 4.48 5.16
C ASN A 29 8.07 4.96 4.21
N GLN A 30 8.18 4.68 2.91
CA GLN A 30 7.14 5.04 1.95
C GLN A 30 5.84 4.29 2.24
N VAL A 31 5.93 2.99 2.57
CA VAL A 31 4.75 2.20 2.93
C VAL A 31 4.08 2.74 4.21
N TYR A 32 4.86 3.12 5.23
CA TYR A 32 4.32 3.77 6.42
C TYR A 32 3.73 5.16 6.15
N GLN A 33 4.34 5.96 5.27
CA GLN A 33 3.78 7.25 4.86
C GLN A 33 2.43 7.09 4.16
N VAL A 34 2.27 6.06 3.33
CA VAL A 34 0.99 5.74 2.66
C VAL A 34 -0.03 5.23 3.67
N LEU A 35 0.36 4.32 4.56
CA LEU A 35 -0.52 3.78 5.62
C LEU A 35 -0.98 4.85 6.61
N ASN A 36 -0.10 5.76 7.02
CA ASN A 36 -0.43 6.84 7.94
C ASN A 36 -1.13 8.03 7.24
N GLY A 37 -1.32 7.97 5.91
CA GLY A 37 -1.93 9.04 5.14
C GLY A 37 -1.08 10.31 5.01
N GLN A 38 0.23 10.24 5.31
CA GLN A 38 1.14 11.36 5.15
C GLN A 38 1.39 11.72 3.69
N THR A 39 1.24 10.75 2.77
CA THR A 39 1.28 11.01 1.34
C THR A 39 -0.11 10.83 0.72
N LYS A 40 -0.48 11.77 -0.15
CA LYS A 40 -1.75 11.72 -0.87
C LYS A 40 -1.78 10.62 -1.95
N ALA A 41 -0.64 10.00 -2.27
CA ALA A 41 -0.53 8.87 -3.20
C ALA A 41 -1.27 9.13 -4.53
N HIS A 42 -1.05 10.30 -5.12
CA HIS A 42 -1.65 10.69 -6.40
C HIS A 42 -0.90 10.07 -7.59
N TYR A 43 0.42 9.93 -7.48
CA TYR A 43 1.29 9.42 -8.55
C TYR A 43 2.55 8.75 -7.96
N GLY A 44 3.29 8.06 -8.84
CA GLY A 44 4.56 7.40 -8.52
C GLY A 44 4.44 6.25 -7.54
N THR A 45 5.54 5.95 -6.85
CA THR A 45 5.67 4.79 -5.95
C THR A 45 4.63 4.80 -4.82
N ALA A 46 4.28 5.98 -4.29
CA ALA A 46 3.25 6.10 -3.27
C ALA A 46 1.86 5.68 -3.78
N HIS A 47 1.52 6.04 -5.03
CA HIS A 47 0.29 5.58 -5.67
C HIS A 47 0.30 4.08 -5.91
N GLU A 48 1.40 3.53 -6.43
CA GLU A 48 1.55 2.09 -6.66
C GLU A 48 1.40 1.28 -5.35
N ILE A 49 2.01 1.75 -4.26
CA ILE A 49 1.87 1.14 -2.93
C ILE A 49 0.40 1.21 -2.47
N ALA A 50 -0.25 2.37 -2.59
CA ALA A 50 -1.65 2.52 -2.20
C ALA A 50 -2.58 1.59 -2.99
N VAL A 51 -2.33 1.40 -4.28
CA VAL A 51 -3.09 0.49 -5.14
C VAL A 51 -2.81 -0.97 -4.78
N LYS A 52 -1.55 -1.37 -4.63
CA LYS A 52 -1.18 -2.75 -4.25
C LYS A 52 -1.69 -3.15 -2.87
N LEU A 53 -1.73 -2.22 -1.91
CA LEU A 53 -2.29 -2.45 -0.58
C LEU A 53 -3.83 -2.43 -0.58
N GLY A 54 -4.48 -2.11 -1.70
CA GLY A 54 -5.93 -1.98 -1.80
C GLY A 54 -6.51 -0.76 -1.07
N LEU A 55 -5.65 0.20 -0.69
CA LEU A 55 -6.08 1.48 -0.12
C LEU A 55 -6.79 2.35 -1.16
N LYS A 56 -6.37 2.25 -2.43
CA LYS A 56 -7.01 2.93 -3.55
C LYS A 56 -7.39 1.97 -4.67
N PRO A 57 -8.51 2.23 -5.37
CA PRO A 57 -8.82 1.52 -6.61
C PRO A 57 -7.75 1.85 -7.66
N ASN A 58 -7.34 0.84 -8.44
CA ASN A 58 -6.44 1.05 -9.55
C ASN A 58 -7.21 1.75 -10.69
N PRO A 59 -6.90 3.01 -11.04
CA PRO A 59 -7.63 3.71 -12.11
C PRO A 59 -7.45 3.02 -13.47
N LYS A 60 -6.41 2.19 -13.63
CA LYS A 60 -6.15 1.43 -14.87
C LYS A 60 -7.13 0.27 -15.09
N ALA A 61 -7.95 -0.09 -14.09
CA ALA A 61 -8.97 -1.13 -14.20
C ALA A 61 -10.33 -0.61 -14.69
N LEU A 62 -10.48 0.71 -14.87
CA LEU A 62 -11.73 1.36 -15.28
C LEU A 62 -11.78 1.73 -16.78
N THR A 63 -11.00 1.05 -17.62
CA THR A 63 -11.17 1.14 -19.08
C THR A 63 -12.15 0.05 -19.54
N ILE A 64 -13.45 0.36 -19.50
CA ILE A 64 -14.50 -0.29 -20.32
C ILE A 64 -15.33 0.83 -20.93
#